data_AF-A0A6C0JA44-F1
#
_entry.id   AF-A0A6C0JA44-F1
#
_cell.length_a   1.000
_cell.length_b   1.000
_cell.length_c   1.000
_cell.angle_alpha   90.00
_cell.angle_beta   90.00
_cell.angle_gamma   90.00
#
_symmetry.space_group_name_H-M   'P 1'
#
loop_
_entity.id
_entity.type
_entity.pdbx_description
1 polymer ?
#
loop_
_entity_poly.entity_id
_entity_poly.type
_entity_poly.pdbx_seq_one_letter_code
_entity_poly.pdbx_strand_id
1 'polypeptide(L)'
;MPPNENGKYAFSADGIQNYFNDAIKKFNDQNVRSEGDDNDDMSFYEVNDLFGNKDYHEVLKNIPDQSVNKLWRNRLRHICTALQTTVVQFSGRNTSDIELGIFGSESPASDVDIGVSYKQNTTINDDVIKLSEVVEHFETFFVEKGYTSLDIDVEMYADYFISPKTGAPFIQMNSEIYTASLPYLLAGMLKNSIQAAYDISEDSCDIRRQIPNIKNRYSSEICNGLNTEDKFITLLGNSYKHLQNNIINVITKLGLDEPSNVKLTSIINNAFAAYPVNAIYTETPMERNLRSGNHPVPILNNYMSKNYNDSCREYYKLLDIAHGFYRNAITDTDEDTDEDKKNLLELNKAISHALVYRAESYMCAPTIYHVVYSMQAKPTPETLTVLQNLITVDGYKTSILEQLGYLSRFFRNYCVNTDGECVSEKWIKKKTKYVSRLENAVDKIQPEETPIVQGGKKTARRKRVTKKANRRKSKTGIIMSDKRKNRIFKKISTRRKFQTKNKYNRVKQKTKKKV
;
A
#
# COMPACT_ATOMS: atom_id res chain seq x y z
N MET A 1 28.11 6.19 3.18
CA MET A 1 28.06 5.42 1.93
C MET A 1 26.78 5.80 1.18
N PRO A 2 26.87 6.08 -0.13
CA PRO A 2 25.67 6.26 -0.95
C PRO A 2 24.81 4.99 -0.94
N PRO A 3 23.52 5.07 -1.31
CA PRO A 3 22.70 3.87 -1.48
C PRO A 3 23.38 2.90 -2.47
N ASN A 4 23.13 1.60 -2.30
CA ASN A 4 23.59 0.61 -3.26
C ASN A 4 22.88 0.80 -4.62
N GLU A 5 23.26 0.00 -5.62
CA GLU A 5 22.67 0.07 -6.97
C GLU A 5 21.14 -0.14 -7.01
N ASN A 6 20.58 -0.74 -5.95
CA ASN A 6 19.16 -0.98 -5.78
C ASN A 6 18.46 0.12 -4.95
N GLY A 7 19.15 1.21 -4.62
CA GLY A 7 18.59 2.31 -3.84
C GLY A 7 18.44 2.03 -2.34
N LYS A 8 19.07 0.96 -1.83
CA LYS A 8 18.99 0.53 -0.42
C LYS A 8 20.18 1.03 0.40
N TYR A 9 20.00 1.15 1.70
CA TYR A 9 21.01 1.64 2.63
C TYR A 9 21.43 0.54 3.60
N ALA A 10 22.70 0.51 4.02
CA ALA A 10 23.16 -0.45 5.01
C ALA A 10 22.45 -0.24 6.37
N PHE A 11 22.11 -1.31 7.07
CA PHE A 11 21.56 -1.23 8.42
C PHE A 11 22.66 -0.95 9.46
N SER A 12 23.07 0.32 9.49
CA SER A 12 24.16 0.86 10.30
C SER A 12 23.90 2.32 10.61
N ALA A 13 24.55 2.89 11.63
CA ALA A 13 24.42 4.31 11.97
C ALA A 13 24.73 5.21 10.76
N ASP A 14 25.82 4.93 10.04
CA ASP A 14 26.19 5.65 8.83
C ASP A 14 25.14 5.47 7.73
N GLY A 15 24.70 4.24 7.45
CA GLY A 15 23.70 3.98 6.42
C GLY A 15 22.39 4.73 6.66
N ILE A 16 21.92 4.76 7.91
CA ILE A 16 20.73 5.52 8.34
C ILE A 16 20.94 7.03 8.16
N GLN A 17 22.12 7.56 8.49
CA GLN A 17 22.42 8.98 8.32
C GLN A 17 22.49 9.38 6.84
N ASN A 18 23.07 8.53 5.99
CA ASN A 18 23.10 8.77 4.54
C ASN A 18 21.68 8.77 3.96
N TYR A 19 20.84 7.84 4.39
CA TYR A 19 19.42 7.83 4.05
C TYR A 19 18.73 9.16 4.42
N PHE A 20 18.88 9.62 5.66
CA PHE A 20 18.31 10.87 6.13
C PHE A 20 18.71 12.07 5.26
N ASN A 21 20.01 12.17 4.96
CA ASN A 21 20.55 13.23 4.14
C ASN A 21 19.98 13.21 2.71
N ASP A 22 19.85 12.01 2.12
CA ASP A 22 19.26 11.84 0.79
C ASP A 22 17.76 12.21 0.77
N ALA A 23 17.00 11.87 1.81
CA ALA A 23 15.61 12.27 1.95
C ALA A 23 15.45 13.80 2.03
N ILE A 24 16.25 14.46 2.88
CA ILE A 24 16.27 15.93 2.97
C ILE A 24 16.64 16.55 1.63
N LYS A 25 17.67 16.03 0.97
CA LYS A 25 18.11 16.55 -0.33
C LYS A 25 17.00 16.47 -1.37
N LYS A 26 16.35 15.31 -1.53
CA LYS A 26 15.22 15.13 -2.45
C LYS A 26 14.08 16.10 -2.14
N PHE A 27 13.75 16.28 -0.87
CA PHE A 27 12.74 17.22 -0.44
C PHE A 27 13.08 18.67 -0.79
N ASN A 28 14.32 19.10 -0.54
CA ASN A 28 14.78 20.44 -0.88
C ASN A 28 14.82 20.67 -2.40
N ASP A 29 15.23 19.67 -3.18
CA ASP A 29 15.25 19.73 -4.65
C ASP A 29 13.82 19.91 -5.23
N GLN A 30 12.80 19.36 -4.56
CA GLN A 30 11.40 19.54 -4.94
C GLN A 30 10.81 20.87 -4.46
N ASN A 31 11.30 21.41 -3.34
CA ASN A 31 10.79 22.62 -2.71
C ASN A 31 11.74 23.81 -2.91
N VAL A 32 11.62 24.46 -4.07
CA VAL A 32 12.42 25.65 -4.51
C VAL A 32 12.27 26.87 -3.57
N ARG A 33 11.52 26.77 -2.47
CA ARG A 33 11.16 27.88 -1.58
C ARG A 33 11.31 27.50 -0.12
N SER A 34 12.52 27.67 0.43
CA SER A 34 12.81 28.24 1.76
C SER A 34 14.18 27.72 2.22
N GLU A 35 15.22 28.54 2.02
CA GLU A 35 16.43 28.47 2.85
C GLU A 35 16.05 29.08 4.21
N GLY A 36 15.35 28.30 5.03
CA GLY A 36 15.18 28.59 6.45
C GLY A 36 16.39 28.09 7.21
N ASP A 37 16.81 28.83 8.23
CA ASP A 37 17.98 28.53 9.06
C ASP A 37 17.88 27.10 9.66
N ASP A 38 18.84 26.23 9.32
CA ASP A 38 18.88 24.82 9.72
C ASP A 38 19.15 24.63 11.22
N ASN A 39 19.42 25.72 11.95
CA ASN A 39 19.91 25.71 13.34
C ASN A 39 18.83 25.66 14.42
N ASP A 40 17.54 25.73 14.05
CA ASP A 40 16.46 25.78 15.03
C ASP A 40 15.95 24.37 15.37
N ASP A 41 16.79 23.61 16.08
CA ASP A 41 16.48 22.29 16.62
C ASP A 41 15.36 22.40 17.65
N MET A 42 14.11 22.23 17.19
CA MET A 42 13.02 21.92 18.10
C MET A 42 13.33 20.56 18.73
N SER A 43 13.38 20.52 20.06
CA SER A 43 13.55 19.27 20.78
C SER A 43 12.34 18.37 20.49
N PHE A 44 12.55 17.05 20.46
CA PHE A 44 11.43 16.12 20.24
C PHE A 44 10.34 16.24 21.32
N TYR A 45 10.68 16.69 22.53
CA TYR A 45 9.69 16.98 23.57
C TYR A 45 8.74 18.11 23.20
N GLU A 46 9.23 19.15 22.51
CA GLU A 46 8.37 20.21 21.95
C GLU A 46 7.49 19.69 20.80
N VAL A 47 7.98 18.70 20.07
CA VAL A 47 7.21 18.01 19.03
C VAL A 47 6.11 17.13 19.64
N ASN A 48 6.37 16.45 20.76
CA ASN A 48 5.38 15.68 21.50
C ASN A 48 4.32 16.59 22.15
N ASP A 49 4.71 17.76 22.64
CA ASP A 49 3.76 18.79 23.11
C ASP A 49 2.94 19.40 21.94
N LEU A 50 3.53 19.52 20.74
CA LEU A 50 2.87 19.95 19.51
C LEU A 50 1.86 18.91 18.98
N PHE A 51 2.21 17.62 19.02
CA PHE A 51 1.25 16.55 18.76
C PHE A 51 0.16 16.59 19.81
N GLY A 52 0.53 16.73 21.08
CA GLY A 52 -0.40 16.63 22.19
C GLY A 52 -1.20 15.35 22.01
N ASN A 53 -2.49 15.54 21.78
CA ASN A 53 -3.44 14.48 21.57
C ASN A 53 -3.58 14.09 20.06
N LYS A 54 -3.15 14.92 19.11
CA LYS A 54 -3.45 14.79 17.68
C LYS A 54 -2.48 13.88 16.93
N ASP A 55 -2.95 13.24 15.87
CA ASP A 55 -2.06 12.54 14.93
C ASP A 55 -1.27 13.50 14.03
N TYR A 56 -0.25 12.97 13.36
CA TYR A 56 0.63 13.78 12.52
C TYR A 56 -0.11 14.57 11.43
N HIS A 57 -1.12 13.98 10.78
CA HIS A 57 -1.88 14.66 9.73
C HIS A 57 -2.84 15.70 10.29
N GLU A 58 -3.32 15.53 11.51
CA GLU A 58 -4.08 16.55 12.23
C GLU A 58 -3.22 17.74 12.64
N VAL A 59 -1.98 17.51 13.11
CA VAL A 59 -1.05 18.60 13.38
C VAL A 59 -0.68 19.31 12.08
N LEU A 60 -0.36 18.57 11.04
CA LEU A 60 0.04 19.11 9.74
C LEU A 60 -1.01 20.09 9.16
N LYS A 61 -2.30 19.85 9.39
CA LYS A 61 -3.39 20.74 8.93
C LYS A 61 -3.53 22.03 9.75
N ASN A 62 -3.02 22.05 10.97
CA ASN A 62 -3.25 23.13 11.95
C ASN A 62 -2.02 24.02 12.15
N ILE A 63 -0.88 23.71 11.53
CA ILE A 63 0.34 24.50 11.62
C ILE A 63 0.49 25.46 10.43
N PRO A 64 1.18 26.60 10.59
CA PRO A 64 1.49 27.49 9.48
C PRO A 64 2.33 26.78 8.39
N ASP A 65 2.11 27.13 7.12
CA ASP A 65 2.85 26.55 5.97
C ASP A 65 4.38 26.61 6.15
N GLN A 66 4.90 27.70 6.71
CA GLN A 66 6.33 27.88 6.99
C GLN A 66 6.89 26.88 8.02
N SER A 67 6.04 26.27 8.85
CA SER A 67 6.41 25.31 9.88
C SER A 67 6.26 23.85 9.41
N VAL A 68 5.59 23.62 8.27
CA VAL A 68 5.36 22.28 7.71
C VAL A 68 6.68 21.56 7.41
N ASN A 69 7.63 22.25 6.78
CA ASN A 69 8.93 21.69 6.44
C ASN A 69 9.73 21.33 7.71
N LYS A 70 9.64 22.18 8.74
CA LYS A 70 10.28 21.94 10.04
C LYS A 70 9.69 20.71 10.72
N LEU A 71 8.36 20.57 10.75
CA LEU A 71 7.69 19.39 11.30
C LEU A 71 8.09 18.11 10.57
N TRP A 72 8.12 18.13 9.23
CA TRP A 72 8.51 16.97 8.43
C TRP A 72 9.97 16.54 8.69
N ARG A 73 10.91 17.50 8.77
CA ARG A 73 12.31 17.21 9.12
C ARG A 73 12.45 16.61 10.52
N ASN A 74 11.71 17.14 11.49
CA ASN A 74 11.69 16.62 12.85
C ASN A 74 11.13 15.19 12.90
N ARG A 75 10.06 14.90 12.15
CA ARG A 75 9.55 13.54 11.98
C ARG A 75 10.64 12.60 11.45
N LEU A 76 11.34 12.98 10.38
CA LEU A 76 12.41 12.15 9.83
C LEU A 76 13.58 11.94 10.80
N ARG A 77 14.03 12.99 11.52
CA ARG A 77 15.10 12.86 12.54
C ARG A 77 14.70 11.87 13.63
N HIS A 78 13.43 11.92 14.03
CA HIS A 78 12.89 11.04 15.04
C HIS A 78 12.86 9.57 14.58
N ILE A 79 12.47 9.33 13.33
CA ILE A 79 12.54 7.99 12.69
C ILE A 79 14.01 7.52 12.60
N CYS A 80 14.95 8.40 12.26
CA CYS A 80 16.37 8.06 12.25
C CYS A 80 16.89 7.71 13.65
N THR A 81 16.42 8.42 14.69
CA THR A 81 16.75 8.10 16.08
C THR A 81 16.23 6.72 16.48
N ALA A 82 15.00 6.38 16.07
CA ALA A 82 14.43 5.05 16.28
C ALA A 82 15.31 3.96 15.64
N LEU A 83 15.65 4.12 14.35
CA LEU A 83 16.49 3.19 13.61
C LEU A 83 17.90 3.05 14.22
N GLN A 84 18.53 4.17 14.60
CA GLN A 84 19.84 4.16 15.23
C GLN A 84 19.80 3.45 16.59
N THR A 85 18.73 3.68 17.37
CA THR A 85 18.50 2.95 18.63
C THR A 85 18.37 1.45 18.37
N THR A 86 17.63 1.05 17.33
CA THR A 86 17.52 -0.36 16.92
C THR A 86 18.88 -0.95 16.57
N VAL A 87 19.73 -0.25 15.80
CA VAL A 87 21.10 -0.72 15.50
C VAL A 87 21.92 -0.91 16.78
N VAL A 88 21.80 0.00 17.75
CA VAL A 88 22.49 -0.10 19.05
C VAL A 88 22.01 -1.31 19.86
N GLN A 89 20.73 -1.71 19.79
CA GLN A 89 20.22 -2.92 20.46
C GLN A 89 20.91 -4.20 19.95
N PHE A 90 21.40 -4.19 18.71
CA PHE A 90 22.15 -5.29 18.12
C PHE A 90 23.67 -5.16 18.27
N SER A 91 24.15 -4.29 19.16
CA SER A 91 25.59 -4.16 19.43
C SER A 91 26.20 -5.52 19.81
N GLY A 92 27.18 -5.97 19.04
CA GLY A 92 27.81 -7.29 19.21
C GLY A 92 27.25 -8.41 18.32
N ARG A 93 26.18 -8.14 17.56
CA ARG A 93 25.69 -9.00 16.47
C ARG A 93 26.01 -8.39 15.12
N ASN A 94 26.03 -9.21 14.06
CA ASN A 94 26.34 -8.73 12.72
C ASN A 94 25.13 -8.04 12.06
N THR A 95 25.15 -6.71 11.98
CA THR A 95 24.12 -5.95 11.25
C THR A 95 24.43 -5.80 9.75
N SER A 96 25.61 -6.24 9.27
CA SER A 96 26.03 -6.05 7.87
C SER A 96 25.19 -6.84 6.86
N ASP A 97 24.49 -7.86 7.35
CA ASP A 97 23.60 -8.73 6.59
C ASP A 97 22.23 -8.10 6.32
N ILE A 98 21.95 -6.94 6.91
CA ILE A 98 20.66 -6.26 6.79
C ILE A 98 20.82 -4.95 6.04
N GLU A 99 19.83 -4.66 5.21
CA GLU A 99 19.69 -3.41 4.49
C GLU A 99 18.28 -2.83 4.66
N LEU A 100 18.21 -1.50 4.62
CA LEU A 100 16.98 -0.73 4.63
C LEU A 100 16.56 -0.45 3.19
N GLY A 101 15.36 -0.90 2.85
CA GLY A 101 14.68 -0.71 1.59
C GLY A 101 14.09 0.69 1.41
N ILE A 102 13.25 0.83 0.38
CA ILE A 102 12.67 2.11 -0.04
C ILE A 102 11.95 2.74 1.14
N PHE A 103 12.37 3.96 1.48
CA PHE A 103 11.61 4.86 2.32
C PHE A 103 10.64 5.69 1.47
N GLY A 104 9.35 5.57 1.75
CA GLY A 104 8.40 6.62 1.37
C GLY A 104 8.67 7.85 2.23
N SER A 105 8.80 9.04 1.63
CA SER A 105 8.39 10.35 2.19
C SER A 105 9.06 11.46 1.40
N GLU A 106 8.57 11.75 0.20
CA GLU A 106 9.08 12.88 -0.58
C GLU A 106 8.36 14.21 -0.24
N SER A 107 7.32 14.14 0.61
CA SER A 107 6.51 15.29 0.98
C SER A 107 6.07 15.24 2.44
N PRO A 108 5.64 16.39 3.02
CA PRO A 108 5.19 16.44 4.40
C PRO A 108 3.97 15.57 4.64
N ALA A 109 3.09 15.43 3.65
CA ALA A 109 1.83 14.70 3.78
C ALA A 109 1.91 13.24 3.29
N SER A 110 3.09 12.73 2.95
CA SER A 110 3.26 11.33 2.57
C SER A 110 3.67 10.46 3.75
N ASP A 111 3.04 9.30 3.80
CA ASP A 111 3.33 8.13 4.63
C ASP A 111 4.83 7.76 4.54
N VAL A 112 5.39 7.25 5.64
CA VAL A 112 6.76 6.75 5.72
C VAL A 112 6.78 5.23 5.79
N ASP A 113 6.86 4.57 4.65
CA ASP A 113 7.04 3.12 4.57
C ASP A 113 8.53 2.77 4.65
N ILE A 114 8.95 1.80 5.46
CA ILE A 114 10.34 1.36 5.63
C ILE A 114 10.43 -0.15 5.41
N GLY A 115 11.03 -0.58 4.30
CA GLY A 115 11.39 -1.99 4.12
C GLY A 115 12.66 -2.35 4.87
N VAL A 116 12.73 -3.52 5.49
CA VAL A 116 13.97 -4.14 5.95
C VAL A 116 14.12 -5.50 5.30
N SER A 117 15.29 -5.76 4.70
CA SER A 117 15.58 -7.03 4.02
C SER A 117 17.00 -7.50 4.33
N TYR A 118 17.27 -8.77 4.06
CA TYR A 118 18.65 -9.24 4.01
C TYR A 118 19.34 -8.71 2.74
N LYS A 119 20.65 -8.49 2.86
CA LYS A 119 21.50 -8.11 1.74
C LYS A 119 21.67 -9.30 0.79
N GLN A 120 21.96 -8.98 -0.48
CA GLN A 120 22.37 -10.00 -1.43
C GLN A 120 23.63 -10.73 -0.93
N ASN A 121 23.64 -12.05 -1.08
CA ASN A 121 24.63 -13.03 -0.63
C ASN A 121 24.68 -13.26 0.89
N THR A 122 23.66 -12.84 1.65
CA THR A 122 23.53 -13.22 3.06
C THR A 122 23.06 -14.67 3.19
N THR A 123 23.78 -15.45 4.00
CA THR A 123 23.35 -16.80 4.42
C THR A 123 22.44 -16.69 5.64
N ILE A 124 21.22 -17.25 5.55
CA ILE A 124 20.26 -17.22 6.64
C ILE A 124 20.47 -18.44 7.54
N ASN A 125 21.15 -18.24 8.67
CA ASN A 125 21.37 -19.26 9.71
C ASN A 125 20.74 -18.82 11.04
N ASP A 126 20.93 -19.60 12.10
CA ASP A 126 20.37 -19.27 13.43
C ASP A 126 21.03 -18.05 14.10
N ASP A 127 22.21 -17.63 13.63
CA ASP A 127 22.96 -16.50 14.20
C ASP A 127 22.58 -15.15 13.57
N VAL A 128 21.93 -15.15 12.41
CA VAL A 128 21.51 -13.93 11.72
C VAL A 128 20.46 -13.17 12.53
N ILE A 129 20.53 -11.85 12.53
CA ILE A 129 19.46 -11.01 13.10
C ILE A 129 18.21 -11.20 12.27
N LYS A 130 17.11 -11.66 12.90
CA LYS A 130 15.85 -11.83 12.18
C LYS A 130 15.25 -10.47 11.85
N LEU A 131 14.63 -10.34 10.67
CA LEU A 131 13.93 -9.11 10.29
C LEU A 131 12.79 -8.78 11.28
N SER A 132 12.12 -9.78 11.84
CA SER A 132 11.14 -9.63 12.93
C SER A 132 11.70 -8.92 14.15
N GLU A 133 12.93 -9.25 14.60
CA GLU A 133 13.61 -8.59 15.72
C GLU A 133 13.86 -7.11 15.40
N VAL A 134 14.25 -6.79 14.15
CA VAL A 134 14.45 -5.40 13.72
C VAL A 134 13.14 -4.61 13.80
N VAL A 135 12.05 -5.17 13.28
CA VAL A 135 10.73 -4.53 13.31
C VAL A 135 10.23 -4.36 14.75
N GLU A 136 10.39 -5.38 15.60
CA GLU A 136 10.01 -5.33 17.01
C GLU A 136 10.73 -4.20 17.76
N HIS A 137 12.06 -4.13 17.64
CA HIS A 137 12.83 -3.10 18.32
C HIS A 137 12.54 -1.68 17.79
N PHE A 138 12.31 -1.53 16.48
CA PHE A 138 11.91 -0.25 15.89
C PHE A 138 10.56 0.23 16.43
N GLU A 139 9.57 -0.65 16.49
CA GLU A 139 8.23 -0.31 16.98
C GLU A 139 8.21 -0.08 18.51
N THR A 140 8.97 -0.88 19.26
CA THR A 140 9.12 -0.76 20.73
C THR A 140 9.62 0.63 21.13
N PHE A 141 10.51 1.23 20.34
CA PHE A 141 11.00 2.59 20.57
C PHE A 141 9.87 3.63 20.68
N PHE A 142 8.80 3.52 19.88
CA PHE A 142 7.66 4.43 19.96
C PHE A 142 6.76 4.09 21.15
N VAL A 143 6.49 2.80 21.35
CA VAL A 143 5.62 2.32 22.43
C VAL A 143 6.16 2.73 23.81
N GLU A 144 7.48 2.60 24.03
CA GLU A 144 8.16 3.04 25.26
C GLU A 144 8.04 4.55 25.52
N LYS A 145 7.86 5.35 24.45
CA LYS A 145 7.65 6.81 24.54
C LYS A 145 6.19 7.20 24.67
N GLY A 146 5.27 6.25 24.67
CA GLY A 146 3.84 6.50 24.87
C GLY A 146 3.10 6.96 23.62
N TYR A 147 3.48 6.48 22.44
CA TYR A 147 2.67 6.57 21.21
C TYR A 147 3.07 5.43 20.25
N THR A 148 2.46 5.38 19.07
CA THR A 148 2.68 4.36 18.04
C THR A 148 3.44 4.92 16.85
N SER A 149 4.06 4.06 16.05
CA SER A 149 4.62 4.45 14.76
C SER A 149 3.56 5.12 13.85
N LEU A 150 2.30 4.68 13.96
CA LEU A 150 1.17 5.20 13.19
C LEU A 150 0.74 6.62 13.60
N ASP A 151 1.09 7.07 14.81
CA ASP A 151 0.81 8.45 15.24
C ASP A 151 1.67 9.46 14.47
N ILE A 152 2.86 9.04 14.04
CA ILE A 152 3.74 9.81 13.17
C ILE A 152 3.70 9.34 11.70
N ASP A 153 2.77 8.46 11.35
CA ASP A 153 2.54 7.97 9.99
C ASP A 153 3.78 7.25 9.40
N VAL A 154 4.42 6.39 10.22
CA VAL A 154 5.52 5.50 9.81
C VAL A 154 5.15 4.03 9.99
N GLU A 155 5.54 3.22 9.01
CA GLU A 155 5.32 1.77 8.99
C GLU A 155 6.60 1.06 8.56
N MET A 156 7.02 0.04 9.32
CA MET A 156 8.16 -0.81 8.95
C MET A 156 7.68 -2.21 8.55
N TYR A 157 8.30 -2.76 7.51
CA TYR A 157 7.96 -4.04 6.90
C TYR A 157 9.18 -4.96 6.82
N ALA A 158 9.00 -6.22 7.21
CA ALA A 158 9.98 -7.26 6.95
C ALA A 158 9.77 -7.84 5.53
N ASP A 159 10.71 -7.58 4.64
CA ASP A 159 10.62 -7.93 3.21
C ASP A 159 11.05 -9.40 2.97
N TYR A 160 10.35 -10.36 3.60
CA TYR A 160 10.55 -11.81 3.40
C TYR A 160 10.18 -12.32 1.99
N PHE A 161 9.90 -11.41 1.07
CA PHE A 161 9.64 -11.69 -0.34
C PHE A 161 10.81 -11.28 -1.24
N ILE A 162 11.87 -10.68 -0.69
CA ILE A 162 13.14 -10.39 -1.37
C ILE A 162 14.10 -11.55 -1.11
N SER A 163 14.65 -12.15 -2.16
CA SER A 163 15.62 -13.24 -2.02
C SER A 163 16.98 -12.69 -1.60
N PRO A 164 17.65 -13.26 -0.58
CA PRO A 164 19.00 -12.86 -0.23
C PRO A 164 20.00 -13.40 -1.27
N LYS A 165 19.63 -14.32 -2.17
CA LYS A 165 20.53 -14.78 -3.25
C LYS A 165 20.66 -13.74 -4.35
N THR A 166 19.54 -13.14 -4.74
CA THR A 166 19.46 -12.27 -5.92
C THR A 166 19.26 -10.79 -5.57
N GLY A 167 18.87 -10.48 -4.33
CA GLY A 167 18.45 -9.14 -3.92
C GLY A 167 17.10 -8.72 -4.53
N ALA A 168 16.38 -9.64 -5.19
CA ALA A 168 15.17 -9.37 -5.95
C ALA A 168 13.94 -10.13 -5.42
N PRO A 169 12.71 -9.66 -5.72
CA PRO A 169 11.50 -10.42 -5.50
C PRO A 169 11.55 -11.84 -6.07
N PHE A 170 11.03 -12.84 -5.35
CA PHE A 170 11.09 -14.26 -5.82
C PHE A 170 9.80 -15.08 -5.66
N ILE A 171 8.83 -14.63 -4.85
CA ILE A 171 7.58 -15.38 -4.67
C ILE A 171 6.68 -15.22 -5.91
N GLN A 172 6.62 -16.23 -6.77
CA GLN A 172 5.69 -16.25 -7.90
C GLN A 172 4.29 -16.66 -7.44
N MET A 173 3.26 -15.91 -7.82
CA MET A 173 1.87 -16.27 -7.51
C MET A 173 1.35 -17.31 -8.49
N ASN A 174 0.67 -18.34 -7.96
CA ASN A 174 -0.01 -19.37 -8.74
C ASN A 174 -1.37 -19.70 -8.08
N SER A 175 -2.17 -20.56 -8.71
CA SER A 175 -3.51 -20.92 -8.21
C SER A 175 -3.51 -21.48 -6.79
N GLU A 176 -2.49 -22.26 -6.41
CA GLU A 176 -2.38 -22.87 -5.08
C GLU A 176 -2.10 -21.81 -4.02
N ILE A 177 -1.10 -20.97 -4.25
CA ILE A 177 -0.74 -19.85 -3.36
C ILE A 177 -1.89 -18.85 -3.27
N TYR A 178 -2.57 -18.55 -4.38
CA TYR A 178 -3.75 -17.69 -4.39
C TYR A 178 -4.86 -18.25 -3.50
N THR A 179 -5.21 -19.52 -3.69
CA THR A 179 -6.25 -20.20 -2.90
C THR A 179 -5.89 -20.22 -1.42
N ALA A 180 -4.62 -20.48 -1.09
CA ALA A 180 -4.11 -20.44 0.27
C ALA A 180 -4.11 -19.03 0.90
N SER A 181 -4.01 -17.98 0.09
CA SER A 181 -3.98 -16.58 0.54
C SER A 181 -5.38 -15.98 0.72
N LEU A 182 -6.40 -16.54 0.04
CA LEU A 182 -7.79 -16.06 0.09
C LEU A 182 -8.34 -15.81 1.50
N PRO A 183 -8.13 -16.70 2.50
CA PRO A 183 -8.64 -16.47 3.86
C PRO A 183 -8.12 -15.16 4.46
N TYR A 184 -6.82 -14.88 4.29
CA TYR A 184 -6.17 -13.68 4.82
C TYR A 184 -6.56 -12.43 4.04
N LEU A 185 -6.70 -12.53 2.71
CA LEU A 185 -7.18 -11.45 1.86
C LEU A 185 -8.60 -11.02 2.27
N LEU A 186 -9.51 -11.99 2.40
CA LEU A 186 -10.88 -11.73 2.81
C LEU A 186 -10.95 -11.22 4.26
N ALA A 187 -10.10 -11.72 5.17
CA ALA A 187 -9.96 -11.18 6.51
C ALA A 187 -9.51 -9.71 6.50
N GLY A 188 -8.54 -9.33 5.65
CA GLY A 188 -8.11 -7.95 5.44
C GLY A 188 -9.22 -7.05 4.89
N MET A 189 -10.03 -7.56 3.94
CA MET A 189 -11.20 -6.84 3.42
C MET A 189 -12.29 -6.63 4.50
N LEU A 190 -12.53 -7.65 5.32
CA LEU A 190 -13.47 -7.56 6.43
C LEU A 190 -12.96 -6.61 7.52
N LYS A 191 -11.67 -6.66 7.87
CA LYS A 191 -11.00 -5.70 8.75
C LYS A 191 -11.23 -4.27 8.28
N ASN A 192 -10.98 -4.00 7.01
CA ASN A 192 -11.21 -2.70 6.38
C ASN A 192 -12.67 -2.24 6.48
N SER A 193 -13.63 -3.16 6.33
CA SER A 193 -15.06 -2.87 6.49
C SER A 193 -15.44 -2.54 7.95
N ILE A 194 -14.86 -3.25 8.92
CA ILE A 194 -15.10 -3.01 10.34
C ILE A 194 -14.46 -1.69 10.78
N GLN A 195 -13.19 -1.45 10.41
CA GLN A 195 -12.51 -0.17 10.64
C GLN A 195 -13.34 0.99 10.11
N ALA A 196 -13.89 0.86 8.91
CA ALA A 196 -14.77 1.87 8.36
C ALA A 196 -15.99 2.16 9.24
N ALA A 197 -16.61 1.12 9.82
CA ALA A 197 -17.74 1.28 10.72
C ALA A 197 -17.39 2.10 11.98
N TYR A 198 -16.17 1.90 12.51
CA TYR A 198 -15.65 2.65 13.64
C TYR A 198 -15.33 4.10 13.28
N ASP A 199 -14.69 4.32 12.13
CA ASP A 199 -14.32 5.66 11.62
C ASP A 199 -15.53 6.59 11.46
N ILE A 200 -16.74 6.05 11.27
CA ILE A 200 -18.00 6.81 11.07
C ILE A 200 -18.78 7.01 12.37
N SER A 201 -18.52 6.19 13.40
CA SER A 201 -19.28 6.27 14.65
C SER A 201 -19.09 7.62 15.34
N GLU A 202 -20.11 8.10 16.08
CA GLU A 202 -20.09 9.40 16.77
C GLU A 202 -18.90 9.54 17.74
N ASP A 203 -18.36 8.41 18.20
CA ASP A 203 -17.20 8.34 19.09
C ASP A 203 -15.85 8.56 18.36
N SER A 204 -15.83 8.55 17.03
CA SER A 204 -14.64 8.79 16.17
C SER A 204 -13.37 8.06 16.66
N CYS A 205 -13.53 6.81 17.07
CA CYS A 205 -12.46 6.01 17.65
C CYS A 205 -11.59 5.38 16.55
N ASP A 206 -10.31 5.77 16.47
CA ASP A 206 -9.34 5.08 15.63
C ASP A 206 -8.90 3.77 16.31
N ILE A 207 -9.63 2.69 16.02
CA ILE A 207 -9.37 1.37 16.59
C ILE A 207 -7.97 0.84 16.28
N ARG A 208 -7.29 1.38 15.25
CA ARG A 208 -5.93 0.98 14.88
C ARG A 208 -4.90 1.39 15.93
N ARG A 209 -5.22 2.37 16.78
CA ARG A 209 -4.30 2.99 17.75
C ARG A 209 -4.64 2.68 19.21
N GLN A 210 -5.59 1.77 19.48
CA GLN A 210 -6.00 1.46 20.85
C GLN A 210 -4.88 0.80 21.66
N ILE A 211 -4.31 1.52 22.63
CA ILE A 211 -3.35 0.98 23.61
C ILE A 211 -3.83 1.29 25.03
N PRO A 212 -4.35 0.29 25.79
CA PRO A 212 -4.90 0.47 27.13
C PRO A 212 -3.97 1.12 28.18
N ASN A 213 -2.66 1.24 27.90
CA ASN A 213 -1.66 1.64 28.90
C ASN A 213 -0.73 2.79 28.47
N ILE A 214 -1.01 3.47 27.36
CA ILE A 214 -0.28 4.68 27.01
C ILE A 214 -0.86 5.86 27.79
N LYS A 215 0.00 6.62 28.49
CA LYS A 215 -0.36 7.75 29.37
C LYS A 215 -1.09 8.91 28.67
N ASN A 216 -1.28 8.86 27.35
CA ASN A 216 -2.04 9.86 26.63
C ASN A 216 -3.51 9.45 26.49
N ARG A 217 -4.38 10.43 26.76
CA ARG A 217 -5.83 10.36 27.00
C ARG A 217 -6.70 9.72 25.89
N TYR A 218 -6.13 9.12 24.84
CA TYR A 218 -6.86 8.53 23.71
C TYR A 218 -7.50 7.19 24.00
N SER A 219 -6.84 6.35 24.79
CA SER A 219 -7.27 4.95 24.89
C SER A 219 -8.32 4.72 25.97
N SER A 220 -8.30 5.50 27.05
CA SER A 220 -9.30 5.34 28.12
C SER A 220 -10.57 6.15 27.83
N GLU A 221 -10.57 7.45 27.55
CA GLU A 221 -11.86 8.18 27.57
C GLU A 221 -12.71 8.04 26.29
N ILE A 222 -12.09 7.90 25.11
CA ILE A 222 -12.80 8.03 23.82
C ILE A 222 -13.47 6.73 23.36
N CYS A 223 -12.95 5.56 23.75
CA CYS A 223 -13.48 4.27 23.32
C CYS A 223 -14.08 3.43 24.46
N ASN A 224 -14.02 3.89 25.73
CA ASN A 224 -14.53 3.17 26.91
C ASN A 224 -16.06 3.01 26.97
N GLY A 225 -16.82 3.80 26.20
CA GLY A 225 -18.28 3.68 26.13
C GLY A 225 -18.78 2.51 25.28
N LEU A 226 -17.86 1.84 24.56
CA LEU A 226 -18.16 0.66 23.79
C LEU A 226 -18.02 -0.53 24.74
N ASN A 227 -19.12 -1.22 25.08
CA ASN A 227 -19.04 -2.63 25.47
C ASN A 227 -18.42 -3.36 24.27
N THR A 228 -17.09 -3.43 24.25
CA THR A 228 -16.28 -3.62 23.04
C THR A 228 -16.56 -4.97 22.40
N GLU A 229 -16.90 -5.99 23.19
CA GLU A 229 -17.13 -7.34 22.68
C GLU A 229 -18.50 -7.48 21.98
N ASP A 230 -19.60 -7.07 22.60
CA ASP A 230 -20.95 -7.22 22.00
C ASP A 230 -21.17 -6.33 20.76
N LYS A 231 -20.73 -5.07 20.82
CA LYS A 231 -20.81 -4.16 19.66
C LYS A 231 -19.87 -4.64 18.55
N PHE A 232 -18.70 -5.17 18.88
CA PHE A 232 -17.81 -5.79 17.90
C PHE A 232 -18.41 -7.04 17.27
N ILE A 233 -18.93 -7.99 18.05
CA ILE A 233 -19.58 -9.21 17.53
C ILE A 233 -20.75 -8.82 16.60
N THR A 234 -21.53 -7.82 16.99
CA THR A 234 -22.61 -7.29 16.17
C THR A 234 -22.11 -6.66 14.87
N LEU A 235 -21.08 -5.80 14.94
CA LEU A 235 -20.47 -5.17 13.77
C LEU A 235 -19.79 -6.20 12.84
N LEU A 236 -19.14 -7.20 13.42
CA LEU A 236 -18.51 -8.30 12.71
C LEU A 236 -19.57 -9.11 11.98
N GLY A 237 -20.64 -9.53 12.66
CA GLY A 237 -21.75 -10.27 12.06
C GLY A 237 -22.48 -9.50 10.95
N ASN A 238 -22.68 -8.19 11.13
CA ASN A 238 -23.30 -7.33 10.11
C ASN A 238 -22.37 -7.08 8.92
N SER A 239 -21.12 -6.67 9.18
CA SER A 239 -20.11 -6.47 8.13
C SER A 239 -19.87 -7.74 7.35
N TYR A 240 -19.85 -8.90 8.01
CA TYR A 240 -19.79 -10.23 7.43
C TYR A 240 -20.90 -10.48 6.41
N LYS A 241 -22.16 -10.38 6.87
CA LYS A 241 -23.34 -10.75 6.08
C LYS A 241 -23.49 -9.91 4.81
N HIS A 242 -22.92 -8.71 4.84
CA HIS A 242 -23.06 -7.72 3.78
C HIS A 242 -21.77 -7.44 3.02
N LEU A 243 -20.61 -8.04 3.37
CA LEU A 243 -19.32 -7.67 2.77
C LEU A 243 -19.32 -7.80 1.25
N GLN A 244 -19.70 -8.96 0.73
CA GLN A 244 -19.76 -9.24 -0.71
C GLN A 244 -20.67 -8.23 -1.44
N ASN A 245 -21.89 -8.06 -0.93
CA ASN A 245 -22.88 -7.15 -1.51
C ASN A 245 -22.42 -5.69 -1.47
N ASN A 246 -21.75 -5.27 -0.39
CA ASN A 246 -21.19 -3.94 -0.26
C ASN A 246 -20.09 -3.69 -1.30
N ILE A 247 -19.21 -4.66 -1.54
CA ILE A 247 -18.17 -4.56 -2.56
C ILE A 247 -18.78 -4.51 -3.96
N ILE A 248 -19.78 -5.36 -4.25
CA ILE A 248 -20.50 -5.34 -5.54
C ILE A 248 -21.17 -3.99 -5.76
N ASN A 249 -21.81 -3.42 -4.75
CA ASN A 249 -22.38 -2.07 -4.81
C ASN A 249 -21.31 -0.98 -5.03
N VAL A 250 -20.11 -1.15 -4.47
CA VAL A 250 -19.01 -0.22 -4.75
C VAL A 250 -18.56 -0.32 -6.20
N ILE A 251 -18.43 -1.54 -6.75
CA ILE A 251 -18.06 -1.78 -8.16
C ILE A 251 -19.01 -1.02 -9.09
N THR A 252 -20.33 -1.12 -8.90
CA THR A 252 -21.32 -0.43 -9.74
C THR A 252 -21.22 1.10 -9.66
N LYS A 253 -20.67 1.64 -8.56
CA LYS A 253 -20.45 3.08 -8.34
C LYS A 253 -19.07 3.58 -8.81
N LEU A 254 -18.18 2.71 -9.28
CA LEU A 254 -16.86 3.13 -9.76
C LEU A 254 -16.95 3.86 -11.11
N GLY A 255 -17.96 3.56 -11.93
CA GLY A 255 -18.10 4.14 -13.26
C GLY A 255 -17.16 3.53 -14.31
N LEU A 256 -16.76 2.27 -14.10
CA LEU A 256 -15.99 1.48 -15.07
C LEU A 256 -16.88 1.02 -16.23
N ASP A 257 -16.25 0.59 -17.33
CA ASP A 257 -16.97 -0.04 -18.45
C ASP A 257 -17.63 -1.37 -18.04
N GLU A 258 -18.66 -1.75 -18.78
CA GLU A 258 -19.46 -2.94 -18.47
C GLU A 258 -18.62 -4.24 -18.43
N PRO A 259 -17.74 -4.54 -19.40
CA PRO A 259 -16.81 -5.66 -19.31
C PRO A 259 -15.99 -5.69 -18.02
N SER A 260 -15.41 -4.56 -17.62
CA SER A 260 -14.64 -4.44 -16.37
C SER A 260 -15.51 -4.74 -15.14
N ASN A 261 -16.73 -4.21 -15.06
CA ASN A 261 -17.66 -4.47 -13.95
C ASN A 261 -18.04 -5.96 -13.85
N VAL A 262 -18.36 -6.60 -14.97
CA VAL A 262 -18.70 -8.04 -15.02
C VAL A 262 -17.53 -8.88 -14.51
N LYS A 263 -16.31 -8.56 -14.96
CA LYS A 263 -15.10 -9.29 -14.57
C LYS A 263 -14.77 -9.13 -13.09
N LEU A 264 -14.85 -7.92 -12.55
CA LEU A 264 -14.64 -7.65 -11.12
C LEU A 264 -15.68 -8.36 -10.25
N THR A 265 -16.94 -8.34 -10.67
CA THR A 265 -18.03 -9.05 -9.98
C THR A 265 -17.80 -10.56 -9.99
N SER A 266 -17.34 -11.12 -11.11
CA SER A 266 -16.98 -12.53 -11.22
C SER A 266 -15.83 -12.91 -10.27
N ILE A 267 -14.75 -12.11 -10.22
CA ILE A 267 -13.62 -12.34 -9.31
C ILE A 267 -14.08 -12.36 -7.85
N ILE A 268 -14.91 -11.39 -7.45
CA ILE A 268 -15.46 -11.34 -6.08
C ILE A 268 -16.33 -12.55 -5.78
N ASN A 269 -17.25 -12.91 -6.68
CA ASN A 269 -18.11 -14.07 -6.48
C ASN A 269 -17.30 -15.37 -6.36
N ASN A 270 -16.28 -15.54 -7.20
CA ASN A 270 -15.41 -16.71 -7.17
C ASN A 270 -14.58 -16.78 -5.87
N ALA A 271 -14.04 -15.65 -5.39
CA ALA A 271 -13.30 -15.61 -4.13
C ALA A 271 -14.18 -15.99 -2.94
N PHE A 272 -15.39 -15.46 -2.85
CA PHE A 272 -16.34 -15.76 -1.78
C PHE A 272 -16.96 -17.17 -1.89
N ALA A 273 -17.04 -17.74 -3.09
CA ALA A 273 -17.45 -19.12 -3.30
C ALA A 273 -16.36 -20.13 -2.95
N ALA A 274 -15.10 -19.84 -3.28
CA ALA A 274 -13.94 -20.69 -2.98
C ALA A 274 -13.64 -20.74 -1.49
N TYR A 275 -13.86 -19.63 -0.79
CA TYR A 275 -13.70 -19.55 0.65
C TYR A 275 -14.94 -18.91 1.27
N PRO A 276 -15.94 -19.71 1.68
CA PRO A 276 -17.13 -19.17 2.31
C PRO A 276 -16.67 -18.39 3.54
N VAL A 277 -17.09 -17.14 3.63
CA VAL A 277 -16.64 -16.20 4.67
C VAL A 277 -16.86 -16.77 6.07
N ASN A 278 -17.83 -17.70 6.25
CA ASN A 278 -18.01 -18.45 7.48
C ASN A 278 -16.71 -19.12 7.93
N ALA A 279 -15.86 -19.64 7.03
CA ALA A 279 -14.56 -20.24 7.34
C ALA A 279 -13.51 -19.22 7.84
N ILE A 280 -13.69 -17.92 7.58
CA ILE A 280 -12.89 -16.85 8.22
C ILE A 280 -13.25 -16.74 9.71
N TYR A 281 -14.47 -17.19 10.08
CA TYR A 281 -15.01 -17.20 11.44
C TYR A 281 -14.99 -18.60 12.11
N THR A 282 -15.03 -19.67 11.33
CA THR A 282 -15.15 -21.05 11.80
C THR A 282 -13.95 -21.86 11.36
N GLU A 283 -13.14 -22.29 12.33
CA GLU A 283 -12.07 -23.29 12.28
C GLU A 283 -11.43 -23.55 10.90
N THR A 284 -10.25 -22.99 10.64
CA THR A 284 -9.39 -23.52 9.59
C THR A 284 -8.65 -24.79 10.07
N PRO A 285 -8.57 -25.86 9.25
CA PRO A 285 -7.84 -27.07 9.61
C PRO A 285 -6.33 -26.89 9.84
N MET A 286 -5.75 -25.75 9.46
CA MET A 286 -4.29 -25.52 9.50
C MET A 286 -3.73 -25.34 10.91
N GLU A 287 -4.60 -25.12 11.91
CA GLU A 287 -4.20 -24.97 13.32
C GLU A 287 -4.32 -26.27 14.13
N ARG A 288 -4.90 -27.32 13.54
CA ARG A 288 -5.11 -28.62 14.22
C ARG A 288 -3.81 -29.36 14.53
N ASN A 289 -2.69 -28.96 13.92
CA ASN A 289 -1.36 -29.55 14.15
C ASN A 289 -0.45 -28.73 15.07
N LEU A 290 -0.85 -27.54 15.52
CA LEU A 290 0.07 -26.65 16.25
C LEU A 290 -0.16 -26.52 17.76
N ARG A 291 -1.34 -26.83 18.35
CA ARG A 291 -1.51 -26.83 19.83
C ARG A 291 -2.57 -27.81 20.31
N SER A 292 -2.17 -28.76 21.15
CA SER A 292 -3.08 -29.54 22.00
C SER A 292 -3.75 -28.62 23.02
N GLY A 293 -5.04 -28.35 22.84
CA GLY A 293 -5.90 -27.71 23.83
C GLY A 293 -5.84 -26.18 23.82
N ASN A 294 -6.58 -25.56 22.90
CA ASN A 294 -7.44 -24.40 23.10
C ASN A 294 -8.01 -23.96 21.74
N HIS A 295 -9.31 -23.64 21.73
CA HIS A 295 -10.12 -23.45 20.53
C HIS A 295 -9.52 -22.47 19.49
N PRO A 296 -9.69 -22.70 18.18
CA PRO A 296 -9.28 -21.77 17.13
C PRO A 296 -10.02 -20.45 17.30
N VAL A 297 -9.28 -19.36 17.53
CA VAL A 297 -9.86 -18.01 17.49
C VAL A 297 -9.77 -17.56 16.02
N PRO A 298 -10.90 -17.31 15.33
CA PRO A 298 -10.87 -16.87 13.94
C PRO A 298 -9.94 -15.67 13.76
N ILE A 299 -9.12 -15.67 12.70
CA ILE A 299 -7.97 -14.73 12.48
C ILE A 299 -8.33 -13.29 12.86
N LEU A 300 -9.50 -12.82 12.42
CA LEU A 300 -9.95 -11.45 12.69
C LEU A 300 -10.46 -11.24 14.11
N ASN A 301 -11.08 -12.22 14.75
CA ASN A 301 -11.47 -12.13 16.15
C ASN A 301 -10.23 -12.02 17.06
N ASN A 302 -9.15 -12.73 16.71
CA ASN A 302 -7.90 -12.62 17.46
C ASN A 302 -7.28 -11.22 17.30
N TYR A 303 -7.20 -10.69 16.08
CA TYR A 303 -6.70 -9.34 15.84
C TYR A 303 -7.56 -8.27 16.55
N MET A 304 -8.88 -8.30 16.37
CA MET A 304 -9.77 -7.23 16.83
C MET A 304 -10.01 -7.24 18.34
N SER A 305 -9.72 -8.34 19.04
CA SER A 305 -9.79 -8.43 20.51
C SER A 305 -8.50 -7.96 21.20
N LYS A 306 -7.43 -7.73 20.45
CA LYS A 306 -6.15 -7.27 20.98
C LYS A 306 -6.07 -5.75 20.94
N ASN A 307 -5.38 -5.18 21.92
CA ASN A 307 -4.86 -3.83 21.78
C ASN A 307 -3.70 -3.79 20.77
N TYR A 308 -3.25 -2.60 20.39
CA TYR A 308 -2.18 -2.44 19.42
C TYR A 308 -0.87 -3.09 19.87
N ASN A 309 -0.47 -2.97 21.16
CA ASN A 309 0.77 -3.61 21.64
C ASN A 309 0.71 -5.15 21.55
N ASP A 310 -0.43 -5.74 21.92
CA ASP A 310 -0.64 -7.18 21.80
C ASP A 310 -0.77 -7.63 20.34
N SER A 311 -1.30 -6.76 19.47
CA SER A 311 -1.35 -6.99 18.01
C SER A 311 0.05 -6.96 17.40
N CYS A 312 0.90 -6.00 17.82
CA CYS A 312 2.30 -5.91 17.45
C CYS A 312 3.08 -7.15 17.88
N ARG A 313 2.92 -7.61 19.12
CA ARG A 313 3.56 -8.86 19.60
C ARG A 313 3.12 -10.08 18.80
N GLU A 314 1.82 -10.19 18.48
CA GLU A 314 1.35 -11.29 17.63
C GLU A 314 1.91 -11.17 16.21
N TYR A 315 2.01 -9.95 15.66
CA TYR A 315 2.65 -9.70 14.38
C TYR A 315 4.10 -10.18 14.36
N TYR A 316 4.92 -9.83 15.36
CA TYR A 316 6.34 -10.26 15.42
C TYR A 316 6.47 -11.77 15.52
N LYS A 317 5.62 -12.41 16.33
CA LYS A 317 5.56 -13.88 16.42
C LYS A 317 5.23 -14.53 15.07
N LEU A 318 4.30 -13.96 14.30
CA LEU A 318 3.96 -14.45 12.97
C LEU A 318 5.08 -14.20 11.96
N LEU A 319 5.81 -13.08 12.07
CA LEU A 319 7.01 -12.83 11.29
C LEU A 319 8.13 -13.83 11.61
N ASP A 320 8.27 -14.26 12.86
CA ASP A 320 9.22 -15.30 13.27
C ASP A 320 8.90 -16.65 12.62
N ILE A 321 7.61 -16.99 12.50
CA ILE A 321 7.15 -18.16 11.75
C ILE A 321 7.49 -18.00 10.27
N ALA A 322 7.21 -16.83 9.69
CA ALA A 322 7.55 -16.53 8.29
C ALA A 322 9.07 -16.65 8.06
N HIS A 323 9.90 -16.19 9.00
CA HIS A 323 11.36 -16.33 8.93
C HIS A 323 11.80 -17.79 8.83
N GLY A 324 11.17 -18.69 9.61
CA GLY A 324 11.45 -20.13 9.54
C GLY A 324 11.20 -20.71 8.15
N PHE A 325 10.04 -20.42 7.54
CA PHE A 325 9.74 -20.85 6.18
C PHE A 325 10.61 -20.16 5.13
N TYR A 326 10.94 -18.89 5.34
CA TYR A 326 11.81 -18.12 4.45
C TYR A 326 13.21 -18.70 4.38
N ARG A 327 13.80 -19.07 5.53
CA ARG A 327 15.07 -19.79 5.57
C ARG A 327 15.01 -21.09 4.76
N ASN A 328 13.94 -21.86 4.92
CA ASN A 328 13.80 -23.15 4.25
C ASN A 328 13.48 -23.00 2.74
N ALA A 329 12.84 -21.91 2.33
CA ALA A 329 12.51 -21.64 0.93
C ALA A 329 13.71 -21.09 0.13
N ILE A 330 14.74 -20.60 0.82
CA ILE A 330 16.00 -20.17 0.20
C ILE A 330 17.03 -21.31 0.37
N THR A 331 16.89 -22.38 -0.40
CA THR A 331 17.86 -23.50 -0.44
C THR A 331 19.02 -23.17 -1.35
N ASP A 332 20.23 -23.68 -1.12
CA ASP A 332 21.41 -23.42 -1.98
C ASP A 332 21.36 -24.13 -3.34
N THR A 333 20.35 -24.97 -3.59
CA THR A 333 20.20 -25.72 -4.83
C THR A 333 19.45 -24.92 -5.90
N ASP A 334 19.80 -25.12 -7.16
CA ASP A 334 19.08 -24.55 -8.32
C ASP A 334 17.83 -25.36 -8.71
N GLU A 335 17.56 -26.46 -8.01
CA GLU A 335 16.41 -27.33 -8.27
C GLU A 335 15.25 -26.98 -7.35
N ASP A 336 14.09 -26.64 -7.93
CA ASP A 336 12.82 -26.47 -7.21
C ASP A 336 12.29 -27.85 -6.78
N THR A 337 12.61 -28.26 -5.55
CA THR A 337 12.05 -29.47 -4.97
C THR A 337 10.57 -29.26 -4.59
N ASP A 338 9.81 -30.34 -4.43
CA ASP A 338 8.43 -30.22 -3.94
C ASP A 338 8.36 -29.68 -2.50
N GLU A 339 9.41 -29.88 -1.70
CA GLU A 339 9.52 -29.27 -0.37
C GLU A 339 9.76 -27.76 -0.47
N ASP A 340 10.51 -27.27 -1.47
CA ASP A 340 10.70 -25.83 -1.70
C ASP A 340 9.40 -25.15 -2.08
N LYS A 341 8.61 -25.75 -2.99
CA LYS A 341 7.27 -25.26 -3.35
C LYS A 341 6.35 -25.19 -2.15
N LYS A 342 6.39 -26.20 -1.27
CA LYS A 342 5.63 -26.24 -0.03
C LYS A 342 6.11 -25.16 0.96
N ASN A 343 7.42 -24.96 1.12
CA ASN A 343 7.97 -23.89 1.95
C ASN A 343 7.59 -22.51 1.42
N LEU A 344 7.60 -22.29 0.10
CA LEU A 344 7.13 -21.05 -0.53
C LEU A 344 5.64 -20.79 -0.28
N LEU A 345 4.82 -21.84 -0.36
CA LEU A 345 3.39 -21.77 -0.04
C LEU A 345 3.17 -21.37 1.43
N GLU A 346 3.84 -22.06 2.36
CA GLU A 346 3.72 -21.77 3.80
C GLU A 346 4.31 -20.41 4.17
N LEU A 347 5.41 -20.00 3.54
CA LEU A 347 5.97 -18.66 3.66
C LEU A 347 4.94 -17.60 3.27
N ASN A 348 4.27 -17.74 2.12
CA ASN A 348 3.28 -16.76 1.68
C ASN A 348 2.09 -16.71 2.65
N LYS A 349 1.61 -17.87 3.13
CA LYS A 349 0.56 -17.91 4.16
C LYS A 349 1.00 -17.19 5.44
N ALA A 350 2.22 -17.43 5.91
CA ALA A 350 2.75 -16.80 7.12
C ALA A 350 2.89 -15.27 6.96
N ILE A 351 3.41 -14.81 5.83
CA ILE A 351 3.46 -13.38 5.48
C ILE A 351 2.05 -12.79 5.47
N SER A 352 1.13 -13.43 4.74
CA SER A 352 -0.26 -12.95 4.63
C SER A 352 -0.97 -12.90 5.98
N HIS A 353 -0.74 -13.90 6.83
CA HIS A 353 -1.28 -13.92 8.19
C HIS A 353 -0.71 -12.80 9.04
N ALA A 354 0.62 -12.60 9.05
CA ALA A 354 1.26 -11.54 9.79
C ALA A 354 0.69 -10.16 9.40
N LEU A 355 0.53 -9.91 8.10
CA LEU A 355 0.06 -8.61 7.59
C LEU A 355 -1.40 -8.31 7.96
N VAL A 356 -2.22 -9.30 8.36
CA VAL A 356 -3.55 -9.04 8.93
C VAL A 356 -3.45 -8.21 10.22
N TYR A 357 -2.39 -8.39 11.01
CA TYR A 357 -2.16 -7.68 12.28
C TYR A 357 -1.58 -6.27 12.10
N ARG A 358 -1.21 -5.88 10.88
CA ARG A 358 -0.84 -4.48 10.57
C ARG A 358 -2.09 -3.64 10.40
N ALA A 359 -2.07 -2.39 10.85
CA ALA A 359 -3.21 -1.49 10.71
C ALA A 359 -3.52 -1.22 9.23
N GLU A 360 -2.50 -0.90 8.44
CA GLU A 360 -2.55 -0.73 7.00
C GLU A 360 -1.43 -1.55 6.38
N SER A 361 -1.73 -2.36 5.36
CA SER A 361 -0.72 -3.09 4.60
C SER A 361 -1.37 -3.74 3.40
N TYR A 362 -0.61 -3.97 2.34
CA TYR A 362 -0.98 -5.05 1.42
C TYR A 362 -0.78 -6.39 2.12
N MET A 363 -1.67 -7.35 1.89
CA MET A 363 -1.65 -8.65 2.55
C MET A 363 -0.75 -9.64 1.82
N CYS A 364 -0.46 -9.44 0.53
CA CYS A 364 0.31 -10.40 -0.26
C CYS A 364 1.41 -9.74 -1.10
N ALA A 365 2.54 -10.45 -1.24
CA ALA A 365 3.71 -9.99 -2.00
C ALA A 365 3.37 -9.57 -3.46
N PRO A 366 2.52 -10.28 -4.23
CA PRO A 366 2.20 -9.87 -5.60
C PRO A 366 1.52 -8.51 -5.71
N THR A 367 0.74 -8.09 -4.71
CA THR A 367 0.16 -6.74 -4.70
C THR A 367 1.23 -5.70 -4.48
N ILE A 368 2.23 -5.99 -3.63
CA ILE A 368 3.41 -5.14 -3.44
C ILE A 368 4.19 -5.06 -4.76
N TYR A 369 4.40 -6.18 -5.45
CA TYR A 369 5.10 -6.20 -6.74
C TYR A 369 4.35 -5.38 -7.80
N HIS A 370 3.03 -5.54 -7.89
CA HIS A 370 2.20 -4.82 -8.82
C HIS A 370 2.18 -3.32 -8.50
N VAL A 371 1.80 -2.94 -7.29
CA VAL A 371 1.58 -1.54 -6.96
C VAL A 371 2.89 -0.79 -6.71
N VAL A 372 3.75 -1.35 -5.85
CA VAL A 372 4.96 -0.66 -5.40
C VAL A 372 6.06 -0.79 -6.44
N TYR A 373 6.44 -2.02 -6.79
CA TYR A 373 7.59 -2.24 -7.68
C TYR A 373 7.29 -2.00 -9.16
N SER A 374 6.06 -2.24 -9.63
CA SER A 374 5.74 -2.08 -11.06
C SER A 374 5.15 -0.71 -11.39
N MET A 375 4.20 -0.21 -10.60
CA MET A 375 3.54 1.07 -10.89
C MET A 375 4.25 2.29 -10.28
N GLN A 376 4.70 2.20 -9.01
CA GLN A 376 5.25 3.36 -8.30
C GLN A 376 6.74 3.55 -8.57
N ALA A 377 7.54 2.47 -8.50
CA ALA A 377 8.99 2.54 -8.71
C ALA A 377 9.39 2.82 -10.16
N LYS A 378 8.49 2.63 -11.13
CA LYS A 378 8.73 2.82 -12.57
C LYS A 378 10.00 2.11 -13.04
N PRO A 379 10.04 0.77 -12.90
CA PRO A 379 11.23 -0.02 -13.17
C PRO A 379 11.60 0.00 -14.67
N THR A 380 12.81 -0.45 -14.98
CA THR A 380 13.19 -0.68 -16.38
C THR A 380 12.28 -1.74 -17.03
N PRO A 381 12.16 -1.78 -18.37
CA PRO A 381 11.37 -2.79 -19.06
C PRO A 381 11.75 -4.24 -18.70
N GLU A 382 13.04 -4.50 -18.48
CA GLU A 382 13.57 -5.81 -18.10
C GLU A 382 13.08 -6.20 -16.70
N THR A 383 13.26 -5.32 -15.71
CA THR A 383 12.77 -5.54 -14.35
C THR A 383 11.24 -5.65 -14.32
N LEU A 384 10.53 -4.86 -15.13
CA LEU A 384 9.07 -4.96 -15.25
C LEU A 384 8.64 -6.34 -15.76
N THR A 385 9.38 -6.92 -16.70
CA THR A 385 9.08 -8.26 -17.23
C THR A 385 9.26 -9.34 -16.15
N VAL A 386 10.33 -9.25 -15.36
CA VAL A 386 10.56 -10.15 -14.21
C VAL A 386 9.40 -10.04 -13.21
N LEU A 387 9.01 -8.83 -12.83
CA LEU A 387 7.89 -8.60 -11.92
C LEU A 387 6.57 -9.16 -12.48
N GLN A 388 6.29 -8.98 -13.77
CA GLN A 388 5.08 -9.52 -14.40
C GLN A 388 5.03 -11.05 -14.38
N ASN A 389 6.18 -11.72 -14.51
CA ASN A 389 6.28 -13.17 -14.40
C ASN A 389 6.03 -13.66 -12.96
N LEU A 390 6.38 -12.87 -11.95
CA LEU A 390 6.09 -13.18 -10.55
C LEU A 390 4.64 -12.91 -10.16
N ILE A 391 4.03 -11.84 -10.70
CA ILE A 391 2.64 -11.47 -10.36
C ILE A 391 1.65 -12.48 -10.93
N THR A 392 1.79 -12.89 -12.19
CA THR A 392 0.85 -13.79 -12.90
C THR A 392 -0.62 -13.32 -12.86
N VAL A 393 -1.53 -14.09 -13.47
CA VAL A 393 -2.97 -13.79 -13.46
C VAL A 393 -3.53 -13.80 -12.03
N ASP A 394 -3.10 -14.74 -11.20
CA ASP A 394 -3.65 -14.89 -9.85
C ASP A 394 -3.11 -13.83 -8.87
N GLY A 395 -1.92 -13.27 -9.12
CA GLY A 395 -1.45 -12.10 -8.36
C GLY A 395 -2.17 -10.82 -8.75
N TYR A 396 -2.59 -10.66 -10.02
CA TYR A 396 -3.48 -9.56 -10.38
C TYR A 396 -4.87 -9.73 -9.75
N LYS A 397 -5.42 -10.94 -9.66
CA LYS A 397 -6.66 -11.21 -8.90
C LYS A 397 -6.49 -10.84 -7.42
N THR A 398 -5.38 -11.23 -6.81
CA THR A 398 -5.02 -10.85 -5.43
C THR A 398 -5.02 -9.33 -5.27
N SER A 399 -4.31 -8.61 -6.14
CA SER A 399 -4.26 -7.15 -6.09
C SER A 399 -5.63 -6.50 -6.30
N ILE A 400 -6.49 -7.06 -7.15
CA ILE A 400 -7.87 -6.60 -7.36
C ILE A 400 -8.67 -6.70 -6.07
N LEU A 401 -8.64 -7.85 -5.38
CA LEU A 401 -9.35 -8.06 -4.12
C LEU A 401 -8.92 -7.03 -3.08
N GLU A 402 -7.62 -6.79 -2.94
CA GLU A 402 -7.10 -5.79 -2.00
C GLU A 402 -7.55 -4.37 -2.35
N GLN A 403 -7.46 -3.95 -3.62
CA GLN A 403 -7.90 -2.62 -4.03
C GLN A 403 -9.40 -2.43 -3.80
N LEU A 404 -10.23 -3.47 -4.02
CA LEU A 404 -11.66 -3.44 -3.74
C LEU A 404 -11.95 -3.36 -2.24
N GLY A 405 -11.15 -4.03 -1.39
CA GLY A 405 -11.22 -3.88 0.06
C GLY A 405 -10.99 -2.43 0.50
N TYR A 406 -9.95 -1.79 -0.03
CA TYR A 406 -9.66 -0.38 0.23
C TYR A 406 -10.76 0.56 -0.30
N LEU A 407 -11.22 0.36 -1.54
CA LEU A 407 -12.30 1.15 -2.13
C LEU A 407 -13.58 1.04 -1.30
N SER A 408 -13.91 -0.17 -0.83
CA SER A 408 -15.07 -0.41 0.04
C SER A 408 -14.96 0.35 1.36
N ARG A 409 -13.80 0.29 2.04
CA ARG A 409 -13.52 1.08 3.26
C ARG A 409 -13.69 2.58 3.02
N PHE A 410 -13.03 3.15 2.01
CA PHE A 410 -13.07 4.60 1.78
C PHE A 410 -14.44 5.07 1.27
N PHE A 411 -15.13 4.26 0.47
CA PHE A 411 -16.50 4.56 0.07
C PHE A 411 -17.39 4.64 1.31
N ARG A 412 -17.31 3.65 2.19
CA ARG A 412 -18.03 3.68 3.46
C ARG A 412 -17.64 4.93 4.27
N ASN A 413 -16.36 5.17 4.55
CA ASN A 413 -15.93 6.30 5.38
C ASN A 413 -16.38 7.69 4.90
N TYR A 414 -16.42 7.90 3.58
CA TYR A 414 -16.56 9.24 3.02
C TYR A 414 -17.88 9.47 2.28
N CYS A 415 -18.70 8.42 2.11
CA CYS A 415 -19.94 8.47 1.34
C CYS A 415 -21.16 7.97 2.12
N VAL A 416 -21.05 7.77 3.45
CA VAL A 416 -22.23 7.46 4.28
C VAL A 416 -23.26 8.60 4.17
N ASN A 417 -24.53 8.22 4.01
CA ASN A 417 -25.70 9.10 3.88
C ASN A 417 -25.86 9.85 2.54
N THR A 418 -25.21 9.41 1.45
CA THR A 418 -25.51 9.93 0.12
C THR A 418 -26.32 8.92 -0.70
N ASP A 419 -27.63 9.17 -0.87
CA ASP A 419 -28.48 8.49 -1.84
C ASP A 419 -28.12 8.82 -3.30
N GLY A 420 -27.19 9.78 -3.49
CA GLY A 420 -26.68 10.25 -4.79
C GLY A 420 -25.18 9.99 -5.00
N GLU A 421 -24.58 10.79 -5.88
CA GLU A 421 -23.16 10.73 -6.21
C GLU A 421 -22.30 11.19 -5.01
N CYS A 422 -21.32 10.38 -4.62
CA CYS A 422 -20.42 10.74 -3.52
C CYS A 422 -19.40 11.79 -3.98
N VAL A 423 -19.56 13.02 -3.47
CA VAL A 423 -18.75 14.19 -3.87
C VAL A 423 -17.64 14.54 -2.88
N SER A 424 -17.42 13.72 -1.85
CA SER A 424 -16.34 13.96 -0.88
C SER A 424 -14.98 14.03 -1.58
N GLU A 425 -14.24 15.11 -1.37
CA GLU A 425 -12.90 15.29 -1.96
C GLU A 425 -11.94 14.16 -1.53
N LYS A 426 -12.04 13.73 -0.26
CA LYS A 426 -11.28 12.59 0.26
C LYS A 426 -11.62 11.30 -0.49
N TRP A 427 -12.91 11.06 -0.75
CA TRP A 427 -13.34 9.93 -1.58
C TRP A 427 -12.80 10.04 -2.99
N ILE A 428 -12.95 11.17 -3.67
CA ILE A 428 -12.49 11.35 -5.05
C ILE A 428 -10.99 11.06 -5.16
N LYS A 429 -10.17 11.61 -4.25
CA LYS A 429 -8.73 11.35 -4.20
C LYS A 429 -8.40 9.87 -4.01
N LYS A 430 -9.07 9.19 -3.07
CA LYS A 430 -8.86 7.77 -2.81
C LYS A 430 -9.39 6.92 -3.99
N LYS A 431 -10.59 7.17 -4.50
CA LYS A 431 -11.17 6.54 -5.69
C LYS A 431 -10.20 6.62 -6.86
N THR A 432 -9.69 7.80 -7.22
CA THR A 432 -8.71 7.93 -8.32
C THR A 432 -7.47 7.07 -8.08
N LYS A 433 -6.88 7.09 -6.87
CA LYS A 433 -5.68 6.30 -6.53
C LYS A 433 -5.91 4.79 -6.67
N TYR A 434 -7.02 4.28 -6.15
CA TYR A 434 -7.27 2.83 -6.10
C TYR A 434 -7.92 2.31 -7.39
N VAL A 435 -8.74 3.10 -8.08
CA VAL A 435 -9.29 2.73 -9.40
C VAL A 435 -8.18 2.64 -10.44
N SER A 436 -7.20 3.54 -10.46
CA SER A 436 -6.10 3.41 -11.43
C SER A 436 -5.28 2.14 -11.25
N ARG A 437 -5.14 1.66 -10.01
CA ARG A 437 -4.48 0.37 -9.70
C ARG A 437 -5.37 -0.81 -10.09
N LEU A 438 -6.68 -0.68 -9.86
CA LEU A 438 -7.67 -1.69 -10.22
C LEU A 438 -7.74 -1.89 -11.74
N GLU A 439 -7.88 -0.82 -12.52
CA GLU A 439 -7.87 -0.84 -13.99
C GLU A 439 -6.58 -1.47 -14.52
N ASN A 440 -5.42 -1.09 -13.97
CA ASN A 440 -4.15 -1.69 -14.36
C ASN A 440 -4.13 -3.21 -14.16
N ALA A 441 -4.60 -3.72 -13.02
CA ALA A 441 -4.68 -5.15 -12.78
C ALA A 441 -5.70 -5.85 -13.69
N VAL A 442 -6.86 -5.22 -13.92
CA VAL A 442 -7.93 -5.75 -14.79
C VAL A 442 -7.43 -5.92 -16.23
N ASP A 443 -6.68 -4.96 -16.75
CA ASP A 443 -6.09 -4.98 -18.10
C ASP A 443 -5.09 -6.13 -18.29
N LYS A 444 -4.46 -6.57 -17.20
CA LYS A 444 -3.41 -7.62 -17.22
C LYS A 444 -3.96 -9.04 -17.14
N ILE A 445 -5.18 -9.19 -16.62
CA ILE A 445 -5.89 -10.45 -16.70
C ILE A 445 -6.45 -10.51 -18.13
N GLN A 446 -6.01 -11.44 -18.97
CA GLN A 446 -6.69 -11.61 -20.26
C GLN A 446 -8.17 -11.95 -20.01
N PRO A 447 -9.11 -11.55 -20.89
CA PRO A 447 -10.43 -12.15 -20.84
C PRO A 447 -10.21 -13.67 -20.90
N GLU A 448 -10.62 -14.39 -19.86
CA GLU A 448 -10.84 -15.82 -20.02
C GLU A 448 -11.66 -15.94 -21.30
N GLU A 449 -11.20 -16.74 -22.26
CA GLU A 449 -11.99 -17.03 -23.44
C GLU A 449 -13.31 -17.55 -22.90
N THR A 450 -14.33 -16.69 -22.82
CA THR A 450 -15.66 -17.07 -22.38
C THR A 450 -15.96 -18.30 -23.23
N PRO A 451 -16.20 -19.47 -22.63
CA PRO A 451 -16.52 -20.64 -23.42
C PRO A 451 -17.66 -20.18 -24.30
N ILE A 452 -17.41 -20.14 -25.61
CA ILE A 452 -18.41 -19.71 -26.57
C ILE A 452 -19.51 -20.72 -26.34
N VAL A 453 -20.52 -20.33 -25.56
CA VAL A 453 -21.77 -21.06 -25.47
C VAL A 453 -22.16 -21.17 -26.92
N GLN A 454 -22.08 -22.39 -27.47
CA GLN A 454 -22.52 -22.71 -28.82
C GLN A 454 -24.04 -22.56 -28.84
N GLY A 455 -24.51 -21.33 -28.67
CA GLY A 455 -25.87 -20.91 -28.85
C GLY A 455 -26.13 -20.96 -30.35
N GLY A 456 -26.78 -22.05 -30.76
CA GLY A 456 -27.56 -22.24 -31.98
C GLY A 456 -27.12 -21.45 -33.21
N LYS A 457 -26.66 -22.18 -34.24
CA LYS A 457 -26.49 -21.74 -35.63
C LYS A 457 -27.29 -20.47 -35.96
N LYS A 458 -26.64 -19.31 -35.87
CA LYS A 458 -27.18 -18.07 -36.44
C LYS A 458 -27.23 -18.29 -37.95
N THR A 459 -28.43 -18.46 -38.49
CA THR A 459 -28.70 -18.43 -39.92
C THR A 459 -28.06 -17.17 -40.49
N ALA A 460 -27.17 -17.36 -41.48
CA ALA A 460 -26.44 -16.29 -42.13
C ALA A 460 -27.44 -15.28 -42.73
N ARG A 461 -27.58 -14.12 -42.07
CA ARG A 461 -28.35 -13.00 -42.61
C ARG A 461 -27.58 -12.45 -43.80
N ARG A 462 -28.04 -12.77 -45.01
CA ARG A 462 -27.51 -12.26 -46.29
C ARG A 462 -27.23 -10.75 -46.18
N LYS A 463 -26.00 -10.34 -46.46
CA LYS A 463 -25.61 -8.93 -46.64
C LYS A 463 -26.55 -8.29 -47.66
N ARG A 464 -27.40 -7.37 -47.21
CA ARG A 464 -28.21 -6.54 -48.07
C ARG A 464 -27.28 -5.53 -48.73
N VAL A 465 -27.00 -5.74 -50.02
CA VAL A 465 -26.26 -4.79 -50.86
C VAL A 465 -27.09 -3.52 -51.00
N THR A 466 -26.72 -2.46 -50.27
CA THR A 466 -27.28 -1.12 -50.49
C THR A 466 -26.55 -0.48 -51.67
N LYS A 467 -27.28 -0.31 -52.78
CA LYS A 467 -26.85 0.44 -53.96
C LYS A 467 -26.43 1.86 -53.56
N LYS A 468 -25.26 2.29 -54.02
CA LYS A 468 -24.79 3.68 -54.02
C LYS A 468 -25.87 4.58 -54.64
N ALA A 469 -26.46 5.46 -53.84
CA ALA A 469 -27.24 6.59 -54.34
C ALA A 469 -26.35 7.84 -54.33
N ASN A 470 -25.95 8.28 -55.52
CA ASN A 470 -25.38 9.60 -55.74
C ASN A 470 -26.46 10.65 -55.40
N ARG A 471 -26.27 11.45 -54.35
CA ARG A 471 -27.06 12.67 -54.14
C ARG A 471 -26.18 13.89 -53.82
N ARG A 472 -26.50 14.92 -54.59
CA ARG A 472 -25.86 16.21 -54.82
C ARG A 472 -25.62 17.05 -53.55
N LYS A 473 -24.55 17.85 -53.63
CA LYS A 473 -24.24 18.98 -52.74
C LYS A 473 -25.43 19.94 -52.64
N SER A 474 -25.90 20.22 -51.43
CA SER A 474 -26.63 21.47 -51.14
C SER A 474 -25.77 22.34 -50.22
N LYS A 475 -25.58 23.59 -50.65
CA LYS A 475 -25.02 24.68 -49.86
C LYS A 475 -26.12 25.18 -48.93
N THR A 476 -25.87 25.17 -47.62
CA THR A 476 -26.53 26.07 -46.67
C THR A 476 -25.48 26.61 -45.72
N GLY A 477 -25.25 27.92 -45.82
CA GLY A 477 -24.30 28.64 -45.00
C GLY A 477 -24.81 28.82 -43.58
N ILE A 478 -23.96 28.50 -42.60
CA ILE A 478 -24.10 29.00 -41.24
C ILE A 478 -23.14 30.19 -41.12
N ILE A 479 -23.70 31.39 -41.11
CA ILE A 479 -23.00 32.63 -40.81
C ILE A 479 -22.63 32.60 -39.33
N MET A 480 -21.36 32.34 -39.01
CA MET A 480 -20.81 32.56 -37.67
C MET A 480 -20.29 33.99 -37.57
N SER A 481 -20.68 34.72 -36.52
CA SER A 481 -20.32 36.12 -36.30
C SER A 481 -18.81 36.34 -36.04
N ASP A 482 -18.28 37.41 -36.62
CA ASP A 482 -16.84 37.75 -36.64
C ASP A 482 -16.19 38.02 -35.27
N LYS A 483 -17.00 38.16 -34.20
CA LYS A 483 -16.46 38.34 -32.83
C LYS A 483 -15.78 37.09 -32.27
N ARG A 484 -16.08 35.88 -32.76
CA ARG A 484 -15.50 34.64 -32.22
C ARG A 484 -14.17 34.23 -32.85
N LYS A 485 -13.89 34.64 -34.10
CA LYS A 485 -12.62 34.34 -34.79
C LYS A 485 -11.42 35.11 -34.23
N ASN A 486 -11.62 36.36 -33.79
CA ASN A 486 -10.52 37.20 -33.28
C ASN A 486 -10.01 36.83 -31.88
N ARG A 487 -10.76 36.05 -31.08
CA ARG A 487 -10.29 35.57 -29.76
C ARG A 487 -9.37 34.34 -29.85
N ILE A 488 -9.51 33.51 -30.89
CA ILE A 488 -8.71 32.28 -31.05
C ILE A 488 -7.33 32.59 -31.63
N PHE A 489 -7.23 33.54 -32.57
CA PHE A 489 -5.94 33.93 -33.16
C PHE A 489 -5.03 34.75 -32.24
N LYS A 490 -5.56 35.45 -31.23
CA LYS A 490 -4.74 36.22 -30.27
C LYS A 490 -4.04 35.36 -29.21
N LYS A 491 -4.54 34.15 -28.91
CA LYS A 491 -3.91 33.24 -27.93
C LYS A 491 -2.75 32.41 -28.50
N ILE A 492 -2.64 32.29 -29.83
CA ILE A 492 -1.58 31.50 -30.47
C ILE A 492 -0.31 32.34 -30.72
N SER A 493 -0.43 33.66 -30.93
CA SER A 493 0.75 34.50 -31.21
C SER A 493 1.58 34.88 -29.96
N THR A 494 0.98 34.88 -28.76
CA THR A 494 1.71 35.17 -27.51
C THR A 494 2.55 34.02 -27.00
N ARG A 495 2.21 32.76 -27.33
CA ARG A 495 3.02 31.58 -26.92
C ARG A 495 4.31 31.41 -27.75
N ARG A 496 4.36 31.89 -29.00
CA ARG A 496 5.57 31.78 -29.84
C ARG A 496 6.64 32.85 -29.56
N LYS A 497 6.33 33.95 -28.86
CA LYS A 497 7.33 34.99 -28.53
C LYS A 497 8.19 34.69 -27.28
N PHE A 498 7.82 33.71 -26.45
CA PHE A 498 8.59 33.37 -25.25
C PHE A 498 9.69 32.31 -25.48
N GLN A 499 9.57 31.48 -26.52
CA GLN A 499 10.58 30.44 -26.79
C GLN A 499 11.83 30.95 -27.53
N THR A 500 11.78 32.13 -28.15
CA THR A 500 12.93 32.69 -28.90
C THR A 500 13.87 33.56 -28.07
N LYS A 501 13.50 34.00 -26.85
CA LYS A 501 14.39 34.80 -25.99
C LYS A 501 15.41 33.97 -25.20
N ASN A 502 15.12 32.71 -24.87
CA ASN A 502 16.05 31.88 -24.08
C ASN A 502 17.18 31.22 -24.88
N LYS A 503 17.12 31.23 -26.23
CA LYS A 503 18.18 30.65 -27.07
C LYS A 503 19.35 31.63 -27.34
N TYR A 504 19.13 32.93 -27.18
CA TYR A 504 20.15 33.95 -27.49
C TYR A 504 21.12 34.24 -26.32
N ASN A 505 20.73 33.98 -25.07
CA ASN A 505 21.59 34.22 -23.91
C ASN A 505 22.60 33.09 -23.61
N ARG A 506 22.41 31.89 -24.19
CA ARG A 506 23.30 30.73 -23.96
C ARG A 506 24.53 30.70 -24.89
N VAL A 507 24.56 31.54 -25.93
CA VAL A 507 25.66 31.60 -26.90
C VAL A 507 26.71 32.67 -26.53
N LYS A 508 26.37 33.68 -25.72
CA LYS A 508 27.30 34.76 -25.33
C LYS A 508 28.22 34.46 -24.13
N GLN A 509 28.10 33.30 -23.47
CA GLN A 509 28.97 32.94 -22.34
C GLN A 509 30.14 31.99 -22.69
N LYS A 510 30.30 31.57 -23.96
CA LYS A 510 31.41 30.68 -24.38
C LYS A 510 32.61 31.37 -25.04
N THR A 511 32.66 32.70 -25.08
CA THR A 511 33.80 33.45 -25.63
C THR A 511 34.25 34.55 -24.67
N LYS A 512 34.91 34.17 -23.58
CA LYS A 512 35.86 35.01 -22.81
C LYS A 512 36.60 34.15 -21.78
N LYS A 513 37.64 33.44 -22.22
CA LYS A 513 38.80 33.01 -21.42
C LYS A 513 39.89 32.48 -22.35
N LYS A 514 40.77 33.39 -22.78
CA LYS A 514 42.15 33.18 -23.23
C LYS A 514 42.78 34.55 -23.46
N VAL A 515 43.41 35.09 -22.42
CA VAL A 515 44.76 35.68 -22.41
C VAL A 515 45.36 35.23 -21.10
#